data_AF-A0AB34HCA5-F1
#
_entry.id   AF-A0AB34HCA5-F1
#
_cell.length_a   1.000
_cell.length_b   1.000
_cell.length_c   1.000
_cell.angle_alpha   90.00
_cell.angle_beta   90.00
_cell.angle_gamma   90.00
#
_symmetry.space_group_name_H-M   'P 1'
#
loop_
_entity.id
_entity.type
_entity.pdbx_description
1 polymer ?
#
loop_
_entity_poly.entity_id
_entity_poly.type
_entity_poly.pdbx_seq_one_letter_code
_entity_poly.pdbx_strand_id
1 'polypeptide(L)'
;MSLESKSSVAKFPVTIRLPVMPKLYDPGPERKLRDLVSIATKTLLRSHKLMTMLQSIREHYPDLAVIVADDSKEPLKINNNHVTTKYVLWVDDDFLFNDKTKIEVLVDVLEKTELDMFKLFLEHSENGGCLHWRSGSFRPLDGFPSCMVTSGAVSFFLAHTERLQRVGFDPRLQRVAHSEFFIDGLGSLLVGSRSNVTVGHQPHSPVADPELTALEKSYNAYWTNTKAQV
;
A
#
# COMPACT_ATOMS: atom_id res chain seq x y z
N MET A 1 2.47 -24.81 -9.74
CA MET A 1 3.83 -25.23 -9.34
C MET A 1 4.23 -26.43 -10.19
N SER A 2 5.51 -26.63 -10.52
CA SER A 2 5.94 -27.80 -11.30
C SER A 2 7.09 -28.53 -10.62
N LEU A 3 6.98 -29.85 -10.53
CA LEU A 3 8.10 -30.73 -10.18
C LEU A 3 8.64 -31.35 -11.46
N GLU A 4 9.96 -31.33 -11.60
CA GLU A 4 10.66 -31.97 -12.72
C GLU A 4 11.48 -33.15 -12.22
N SER A 5 11.36 -34.28 -12.91
CA SER A 5 12.23 -35.45 -12.73
C SER A 5 12.59 -36.00 -14.10
N LYS A 6 13.87 -35.93 -14.47
CA LYS A 6 14.59 -36.48 -15.65
C LYS A 6 13.84 -36.61 -17.01
N SER A 7 12.66 -37.22 -17.07
CA SER A 7 11.82 -37.40 -18.27
C SER A 7 10.37 -36.94 -18.12
N SER A 8 9.96 -36.43 -16.96
CA SER A 8 8.56 -36.11 -16.64
C SER A 8 8.46 -34.78 -15.88
N VAL A 9 7.47 -33.98 -16.27
CA VAL A 9 7.12 -32.71 -15.62
C VAL A 9 5.70 -32.81 -15.09
N ALA A 10 5.54 -32.79 -13.77
CA ALA A 10 4.23 -32.71 -13.13
C ALA A 10 3.88 -31.24 -12.91
N LYS A 11 2.80 -30.77 -13.54
CA LYS A 11 2.27 -29.40 -13.35
C LYS A 11 1.01 -29.47 -12.49
N PHE A 12 1.06 -28.81 -11.34
CA PHE A 12 -0.09 -28.63 -10.47
C PHE A 12 -0.69 -27.24 -10.70
N PRO A 13 -1.85 -27.13 -11.38
CA PRO A 13 -2.56 -25.86 -11.50
C PRO A 13 -3.17 -25.52 -10.13
N VAL A 14 -2.61 -24.52 -9.47
CA VAL A 14 -3.24 -23.94 -8.28
C VAL A 14 -4.26 -22.93 -8.78
N THR A 15 -5.54 -23.30 -8.72
CA THR A 15 -6.64 -22.40 -9.07
C THR A 15 -7.21 -21.82 -7.79
N ILE A 16 -6.82 -20.59 -7.45
CA ILE A 16 -7.40 -19.87 -6.31
C ILE A 16 -8.73 -19.30 -6.80
N ARG A 17 -9.85 -19.82 -6.30
CA ARG A 17 -11.19 -19.27 -6.56
C ARG A 17 -11.53 -18.29 -5.45
N LEU A 18 -11.39 -17.00 -5.73
CA LEU A 18 -11.89 -15.98 -4.83
C LEU A 18 -13.38 -15.78 -5.06
N PRO A 19 -14.20 -15.71 -4.00
CA PRO A 19 -15.58 -15.30 -4.16
C PRO A 19 -15.61 -13.89 -4.75
N VAL A 20 -16.36 -13.71 -5.85
CA VAL A 20 -16.64 -12.39 -6.41
C VAL A 20 -17.34 -11.59 -5.33
N MET A 21 -16.68 -10.53 -4.86
CA MET A 21 -17.27 -9.68 -3.82
C MET A 21 -18.38 -8.84 -4.44
N PRO A 22 -19.60 -8.84 -3.86
CA PRO A 22 -20.65 -7.95 -4.32
C PRO A 22 -20.21 -6.50 -4.13
N LYS A 23 -20.23 -5.72 -5.20
CA LYS A 23 -19.96 -4.27 -5.17
C LYS A 23 -21.12 -3.56 -4.45
N LEU A 24 -21.04 -3.43 -3.12
CA LEU A 24 -22.07 -2.81 -2.28
C LEU A 24 -21.91 -1.28 -2.11
N TYR A 25 -20.94 -0.69 -2.79
CA TYR A 25 -20.64 0.73 -2.67
C TYR A 25 -21.41 1.55 -3.71
N ASP A 26 -22.11 2.60 -3.26
CA ASP A 26 -22.75 3.60 -4.12
C ASP A 26 -21.79 4.80 -4.35
N PRO A 27 -21.19 4.93 -5.54
CA PRO A 27 -20.30 6.04 -5.88
C PRO A 27 -21.03 7.36 -6.17
N GLY A 28 -22.34 7.40 -5.99
CA GLY A 28 -23.17 8.53 -6.38
C GLY A 28 -23.34 8.64 -7.90
N PRO A 29 -24.17 9.58 -8.35
CA PRO A 29 -24.59 9.69 -9.76
C PRO A 29 -23.44 10.09 -10.70
N GLU A 30 -22.47 10.87 -10.20
CA GLU A 30 -21.37 11.41 -11.02
C GLU A 30 -20.08 10.58 -10.92
N ARG A 31 -20.01 9.60 -10.00
CA ARG A 31 -18.85 8.74 -9.77
C ARG A 31 -17.53 9.51 -9.68
N LYS A 32 -17.53 10.64 -8.95
CA LYS A 32 -16.35 11.49 -8.80
C LYS A 32 -15.28 10.78 -7.98
N LEU A 33 -14.03 11.13 -8.24
CA LEU A 33 -12.89 10.53 -7.56
C LEU A 33 -12.95 10.69 -6.03
N ARG A 34 -13.44 11.85 -5.56
CA ARG A 34 -13.64 12.16 -4.13
C ARG A 34 -14.58 11.19 -3.39
N ASP A 35 -15.54 10.61 -4.12
CA ASP A 35 -16.49 9.66 -3.56
C ASP A 35 -15.81 8.27 -3.52
N LEU A 36 -15.07 7.93 -4.58
CA LEU A 36 -14.41 6.64 -4.75
C LEU A 36 -13.18 6.42 -3.86
N VAL A 37 -12.36 7.44 -3.63
CA VAL A 37 -11.02 7.31 -3.05
C VAL A 37 -10.83 8.21 -1.84
N SER A 38 -10.28 7.65 -0.77
CA SER A 38 -9.67 8.39 0.33
C SER A 38 -8.17 8.11 0.37
N ILE A 39 -7.39 9.08 0.83
CA ILE A 39 -5.95 8.92 1.05
C ILE A 39 -5.76 8.60 2.52
N ALA A 40 -5.06 7.53 2.85
CA ALA A 40 -4.70 7.19 4.22
C ALA A 40 -3.19 7.32 4.40
N THR A 41 -2.78 7.98 5.47
CA THR A 41 -1.37 8.16 5.82
C THR A 41 -1.15 7.97 7.31
N LYS A 42 0.04 7.52 7.64
CA LYS A 42 0.50 7.38 9.02
C LYS A 42 1.71 8.28 9.24
N THR A 43 1.71 9.05 10.34
CA THR A 43 2.85 9.89 10.72
C THR A 43 3.23 9.67 12.19
N LEU A 44 4.49 9.93 12.51
CA LEU A 44 5.04 9.90 13.87
C LEU A 44 6.12 10.97 13.95
N LEU A 45 5.93 11.99 14.79
CA LEU A 45 6.89 13.07 15.01
C LEU A 45 7.36 13.76 13.71
N ARG A 46 6.54 13.79 12.66
CA ARG A 46 6.90 14.36 11.35
C ARG A 46 5.77 15.23 10.77
N SER A 47 5.14 16.02 11.63
CA SER A 47 4.05 16.93 11.23
C SER A 47 4.44 17.89 10.11
N HIS A 48 5.71 18.32 10.03
CA HIS A 48 6.22 19.16 8.93
C HIS A 48 6.22 18.45 7.57
N LYS A 49 6.60 17.17 7.53
CA LYS A 49 6.52 16.34 6.30
C LYS A 49 5.06 16.13 5.91
N LEU A 50 4.21 15.78 6.88
CA LEU A 50 2.77 15.61 6.68
C LEU A 50 2.15 16.89 6.08
N MET A 51 2.45 18.07 6.62
CA MET A 51 1.90 19.34 6.11
C MET A 51 2.32 19.61 4.65
N THR A 52 3.57 19.35 4.33
CA THR A 52 4.09 19.50 2.96
C THR A 52 3.39 18.52 2.00
N MET A 53 3.21 17.27 2.42
CA MET A 53 2.44 16.29 1.65
C MET A 53 0.99 16.74 1.46
N LEU A 54 0.31 17.15 2.53
CA LEU A 54 -1.07 17.63 2.48
C LEU A 54 -1.22 18.82 1.52
N GLN A 55 -0.28 19.75 1.52
CA GLN A 55 -0.27 20.85 0.55
C GLN A 55 -0.19 20.33 -0.89
N SER A 56 0.75 19.44 -1.19
CA SER A 56 0.88 18.86 -2.54
C SER A 56 -0.36 18.09 -2.98
N ILE A 57 -1.03 17.38 -2.06
CA ILE A 57 -2.30 16.71 -2.31
C ILE A 57 -3.36 17.74 -2.66
N ARG A 58 -3.48 18.83 -1.89
CA ARG A 58 -4.53 19.85 -2.11
C ARG A 58 -4.34 20.62 -3.41
N GLU A 59 -3.10 20.75 -3.89
CA GLU A 59 -2.81 21.33 -5.21
C GLU A 59 -3.33 20.47 -6.37
N HIS A 60 -3.26 19.14 -6.26
CA HIS A 60 -3.63 18.22 -7.36
C HIS A 60 -5.02 17.56 -7.20
N TYR A 61 -5.46 17.38 -5.95
CA TYR A 61 -6.65 16.65 -5.51
C TYR A 61 -7.33 17.38 -4.35
N PRO A 62 -7.86 18.61 -4.58
CA PRO A 62 -8.34 19.50 -3.53
C PRO A 62 -9.52 18.93 -2.72
N ASP A 63 -10.34 18.06 -3.33
CA ASP A 63 -11.59 17.54 -2.80
C ASP A 63 -11.48 16.11 -2.23
N LEU A 64 -10.32 15.46 -2.34
CA LEU A 64 -10.12 14.10 -1.81
C LEU A 64 -10.03 14.12 -0.28
N ALA A 65 -10.73 13.19 0.38
CA ALA A 65 -10.60 12.97 1.81
C ALA A 65 -9.20 12.42 2.15
N VAL A 66 -8.58 12.96 3.21
CA VAL A 66 -7.29 12.47 3.74
C VAL A 66 -7.48 12.06 5.19
N ILE A 67 -7.25 10.79 5.48
CA ILE A 67 -7.30 10.19 6.81
C ILE A 67 -5.87 10.12 7.33
N VAL A 68 -5.62 10.74 8.48
CA VAL A 68 -4.30 10.80 9.10
C VAL A 68 -4.35 10.01 10.41
N ALA A 69 -3.51 8.98 10.51
CA ALA A 69 -3.19 8.33 11.77
C ALA A 69 -1.88 8.91 12.30
N ASP A 70 -1.96 9.74 13.34
CA ASP A 70 -0.79 10.36 13.98
C ASP A 70 -0.49 9.63 15.31
N ASP A 71 0.61 8.87 15.32
CA ASP A 71 1.05 8.07 16.47
C ASP A 71 1.92 8.89 17.45
N SER A 72 2.03 10.20 17.26
CA SER A 72 2.78 11.09 18.16
C SER A 72 2.11 11.17 19.53
N LYS A 73 2.91 11.40 20.59
CA LYS A 73 2.38 11.62 21.95
C LYS A 73 1.38 12.76 22.02
N GLU A 74 1.61 13.79 21.22
CA GLU A 74 0.71 14.93 21.03
C GLU A 74 0.29 14.95 19.56
N PRO A 75 -0.81 14.27 19.20
CA PRO A 75 -1.28 14.22 17.82
C PRO A 75 -1.70 15.58 17.30
N LEU A 76 -1.40 15.84 16.03
CA LEU A 76 -1.87 17.04 15.35
C LEU A 76 -3.41 17.03 15.26
N LYS A 77 -4.05 18.10 15.73
CA LYS A 77 -5.51 18.23 15.68
C LYS A 77 -5.96 18.55 14.26
N ILE A 78 -6.50 17.55 13.57
CA ILE A 78 -7.15 17.70 12.26
C ILE A 78 -8.66 17.52 12.46
N ASN A 79 -9.44 18.55 12.15
CA ASN A 79 -10.89 18.42 12.11
C ASN A 79 -11.27 17.70 10.82
N ASN A 80 -11.80 16.48 10.93
CA ASN A 80 -12.25 15.72 9.77
C ASN A 80 -13.53 14.96 10.10
N ASN A 81 -14.45 14.92 9.15
CA ASN A 81 -15.62 14.05 9.27
C ASN A 81 -15.19 12.62 8.91
N HIS A 82 -15.83 11.62 9.53
CA HIS A 82 -15.61 10.24 9.14
C HIS A 82 -16.02 10.07 7.66
N VAL A 83 -15.11 9.53 6.85
CA VAL A 83 -15.35 9.25 5.44
C VAL A 83 -15.12 7.77 5.20
N THR A 84 -16.04 7.13 4.48
CA THR A 84 -15.89 5.75 3.99
C THR A 84 -15.92 5.78 2.47
N THR A 85 -14.83 5.36 1.84
CA THR A 85 -14.69 5.30 0.37
C THR A 85 -14.48 3.86 -0.09
N LYS A 86 -14.71 3.60 -1.39
CA LYS A 86 -14.51 2.28 -2.00
C LYS A 86 -13.04 1.86 -2.01
N TYR A 87 -12.16 2.81 -2.26
CA TYR A 87 -10.72 2.63 -2.35
C TYR A 87 -10.00 3.49 -1.33
N VAL A 88 -8.86 2.99 -0.86
CA VAL A 88 -7.91 3.71 -0.02
C VAL A 88 -6.57 3.76 -0.76
N LEU A 89 -6.01 4.95 -0.91
CA LEU A 89 -4.64 5.18 -1.33
C LEU A 89 -3.76 5.29 -0.09
N TRP A 90 -2.94 4.29 0.17
CA TRP A 90 -1.96 4.31 1.25
C TRP A 90 -0.71 5.09 0.81
N VAL A 91 -0.27 6.05 1.64
CA VAL A 91 0.90 6.89 1.38
C VAL A 91 1.73 7.16 2.64
N ASP A 92 3.05 7.27 2.48
CA ASP A 92 3.92 7.77 3.54
C ASP A 92 3.85 9.31 3.61
N ASP A 93 4.01 9.86 4.81
CA ASP A 93 3.93 11.30 5.11
C ASP A 93 5.01 12.17 4.44
N ASP A 94 6.03 11.58 3.81
CA ASP A 94 7.09 12.28 3.08
C ASP A 94 6.89 12.28 1.57
N PHE A 95 5.74 11.82 1.07
CA PHE A 95 5.44 11.83 -0.36
C PHE A 95 5.07 13.22 -0.88
N LEU A 96 5.30 13.43 -2.18
CA LEU A 96 4.94 14.64 -2.91
C LEU A 96 4.11 14.30 -4.14
N PHE A 97 2.86 14.73 -4.13
CA PHE A 97 1.95 14.59 -5.27
C PHE A 97 2.35 15.60 -6.35
N ASN A 98 2.39 15.13 -7.59
CA ASN A 98 2.77 15.92 -8.75
C ASN A 98 1.94 15.50 -9.98
N ASP A 99 2.20 16.14 -11.12
CA ASP A 99 1.50 15.87 -12.39
C ASP A 99 1.55 14.40 -12.85
N LYS A 100 2.51 13.60 -12.39
CA LYS A 100 2.63 12.16 -12.71
C LYS A 100 1.89 11.26 -11.71
N THR A 101 1.40 11.82 -10.60
CA THR A 101 0.61 11.09 -9.61
C THR A 101 -0.84 11.06 -10.06
N LYS A 102 -1.21 10.09 -10.91
CA LYS A 102 -2.54 9.95 -11.51
C LYS A 102 -3.38 8.87 -10.82
N ILE A 103 -4.14 9.25 -9.78
CA ILE A 103 -4.96 8.34 -8.99
C ILE A 103 -6.09 7.75 -9.84
N GLU A 104 -6.67 8.54 -10.73
CA GLU A 104 -7.73 8.16 -11.65
C GLU A 104 -7.32 6.98 -12.55
N VAL A 105 -6.05 6.92 -12.95
CA VAL A 105 -5.51 5.81 -13.75
C VAL A 105 -5.42 4.53 -12.93
N LEU A 106 -5.08 4.62 -11.64
CA LEU A 106 -5.06 3.46 -10.75
C LEU A 106 -6.47 2.94 -10.47
N VAL A 107 -7.44 3.84 -10.27
CA VAL A 107 -8.86 3.49 -10.12
C VAL A 107 -9.38 2.77 -11.36
N ASP A 108 -9.07 3.27 -12.56
CA ASP A 108 -9.50 2.63 -13.82
C ASP A 108 -9.01 1.19 -13.95
N VAL A 109 -7.77 0.92 -13.51
CA VAL A 109 -7.23 -0.45 -13.46
C VAL A 109 -8.04 -1.30 -12.48
N LEU A 110 -8.28 -0.83 -11.25
CA LEU A 110 -9.03 -1.60 -10.24
C LEU A 110 -10.50 -1.83 -10.60
N GLU A 111 -11.13 -0.94 -11.37
CA GLU A 111 -12.52 -1.14 -11.81
C GLU A 111 -12.65 -2.18 -12.93
N LYS A 112 -11.62 -2.28 -13.79
CA LYS A 112 -11.61 -3.12 -15.00
C LYS A 112 -10.88 -4.44 -14.82
N THR A 113 -10.24 -4.66 -13.67
CA THR A 113 -9.47 -5.88 -13.42
C THR A 113 -9.88 -6.52 -12.12
N GLU A 114 -9.95 -7.85 -12.14
CA GLU A 114 -9.92 -8.66 -10.93
C GLU A 114 -8.46 -8.97 -10.63
N LEU A 115 -7.68 -7.94 -10.34
CA LEU A 115 -6.37 -8.17 -9.79
C LEU A 115 -6.60 -8.99 -8.47
N ASP A 116 -6.28 -10.32 -8.38
CA ASP A 116 -5.80 -11.09 -7.19
C ASP A 116 -4.74 -12.29 -7.36
N MET A 117 -3.39 -12.12 -7.22
CA MET A 117 -2.30 -13.16 -7.18
C MET A 117 -0.93 -12.68 -6.61
N PHE A 118 -0.48 -13.29 -5.51
CA PHE A 118 0.91 -13.28 -5.01
C PHE A 118 1.52 -14.67 -5.25
N LYS A 119 2.81 -14.77 -5.63
CA LYS A 119 3.50 -16.08 -5.70
C LYS A 119 4.69 -16.10 -4.74
N LEU A 120 4.49 -16.76 -3.61
CA LEU A 120 5.52 -17.04 -2.63
C LEU A 120 6.10 -18.44 -2.83
N PHE A 121 7.43 -18.54 -2.78
CA PHE A 121 8.11 -19.83 -2.79
C PHE A 121 8.29 -20.26 -1.33
N LEU A 122 7.49 -21.24 -0.90
CA LEU A 122 7.66 -21.90 0.39
C LEU A 122 8.57 -23.11 0.20
N GLU A 123 9.74 -23.11 0.84
CA GLU A 123 10.64 -24.26 0.91
C GLU A 123 10.39 -24.98 2.23
N HIS A 124 10.01 -26.26 2.19
CA HIS A 124 9.80 -27.07 3.40
C HIS A 124 11.09 -27.79 3.78
N SER A 125 11.50 -27.67 5.04
CA SER A 125 12.57 -28.48 5.66
C SER A 125 11.99 -29.31 6.81
N GLU A 126 12.75 -30.31 7.28
CA GLU A 126 12.38 -31.11 8.47
C GLU A 126 12.19 -30.25 9.75
N ASN A 127 12.73 -29.01 9.77
CA ASN A 127 12.64 -28.08 10.89
C ASN A 127 11.64 -26.92 10.67
N GLY A 128 10.82 -26.96 9.62
CA GLY A 128 9.82 -25.93 9.29
C GLY A 128 9.91 -25.41 7.85
N GLY A 129 8.95 -24.57 7.46
CA GLY A 129 8.90 -23.95 6.13
C GLY A 129 9.57 -22.57 6.09
N CYS A 130 10.46 -22.35 5.12
CA CYS A 130 11.08 -21.05 4.82
C CYS A 130 10.33 -20.35 3.69
N LEU A 131 10.00 -19.08 3.89
CA LEU A 131 9.27 -18.25 2.94
C LEU A 131 10.26 -17.38 2.14
N HIS A 132 10.39 -17.61 0.83
CA HIS A 132 11.35 -16.91 -0.03
C HIS A 132 10.71 -15.76 -0.82
N TRP A 133 11.04 -14.52 -0.45
CA TRP A 133 10.65 -13.32 -1.20
C TRP A 133 11.53 -13.13 -2.43
N ARG A 134 10.93 -13.05 -3.63
CA ARG A 134 11.63 -12.62 -4.84
C ARG A 134 11.15 -11.23 -5.26
N SER A 135 12.09 -10.31 -5.40
CA SER A 135 11.84 -9.01 -6.04
C SER A 135 11.71 -9.19 -7.55
N GLY A 136 10.73 -8.53 -8.16
CA GLY A 136 10.50 -8.56 -9.60
C GLY A 136 9.03 -8.53 -10.00
N SER A 137 8.80 -8.38 -11.30
CA SER A 137 7.49 -8.48 -11.93
C SER A 137 7.31 -9.82 -12.62
N PHE A 138 6.09 -10.35 -12.65
CA PHE A 138 5.78 -11.64 -13.25
C PHE A 138 5.39 -11.52 -14.72
N ARG A 139 4.17 -11.03 -14.97
CA ARG A 139 3.60 -10.91 -16.32
C ARG A 139 2.80 -9.61 -16.44
N PRO A 140 2.61 -9.09 -17.67
CA PRO A 140 1.65 -8.03 -17.91
C PRO A 140 0.24 -8.45 -17.47
N LEU A 141 -0.55 -7.49 -17.03
CA LEU A 141 -1.94 -7.68 -16.68
C LEU A 141 -2.80 -7.71 -17.95
N ASP A 142 -3.73 -8.66 -18.03
CA ASP A 142 -4.63 -8.77 -19.18
C ASP A 142 -5.44 -7.48 -19.36
N GLY A 143 -5.44 -6.93 -20.58
CA GLY A 143 -6.06 -5.64 -20.89
C GLY A 143 -5.25 -4.40 -20.45
N PHE A 144 -4.16 -4.57 -19.69
CA PHE A 144 -3.33 -3.49 -19.18
C PHE A 144 -1.82 -3.81 -19.32
N PRO A 145 -1.26 -3.73 -20.53
CA PRO A 145 0.12 -4.16 -20.80
C PRO A 145 1.19 -3.33 -20.07
N SER A 146 0.86 -2.11 -19.63
CA SER A 146 1.73 -1.27 -18.81
C SER A 146 1.67 -1.59 -17.31
N CYS A 147 0.77 -2.49 -16.89
CA CYS A 147 0.64 -2.97 -15.53
C CYS A 147 1.27 -4.36 -15.43
N MET A 148 2.11 -4.58 -14.43
CA MET A 148 2.78 -5.86 -14.20
C MET A 148 2.29 -6.47 -12.90
N VAL A 149 1.95 -7.76 -12.91
CA VAL A 149 1.66 -8.51 -11.69
C VAL A 149 2.95 -8.60 -10.85
N THR A 150 2.86 -8.30 -9.56
CA THR A 150 3.99 -8.31 -8.61
C THR A 150 3.59 -9.04 -7.32
N SER A 151 4.58 -9.33 -6.47
CA SER A 151 4.37 -9.89 -5.14
C SER A 151 3.83 -8.81 -4.22
N GLY A 152 4.63 -7.84 -3.79
CA GLY A 152 4.18 -6.77 -2.90
C GLY A 152 4.21 -5.39 -3.56
N ALA A 153 3.61 -4.41 -2.88
CA ALA A 153 3.80 -3.00 -3.15
C ALA A 153 4.56 -2.35 -1.98
N VAL A 154 5.43 -1.40 -2.32
CA VAL A 154 5.98 -0.44 -1.34
C VAL A 154 4.89 0.56 -0.92
N SER A 155 5.15 1.42 0.05
CA SER A 155 4.19 2.30 0.75
C SER A 155 3.37 3.29 -0.10
N PHE A 156 3.31 3.16 -1.43
CA PHE A 156 2.40 3.86 -2.33
C PHE A 156 1.53 2.86 -3.08
N PHE A 157 0.31 2.62 -2.62
CA PHE A 157 -0.63 1.70 -3.29
C PHE A 157 -2.09 2.08 -3.11
N LEU A 158 -2.90 1.84 -4.15
CA LEU A 158 -4.36 1.95 -4.10
C LEU A 158 -4.96 0.55 -3.94
N ALA A 159 -5.87 0.38 -2.99
CA ALA A 159 -6.53 -0.89 -2.75
C ALA A 159 -8.01 -0.71 -2.42
N HIS A 160 -8.79 -1.78 -2.59
CA HIS A 160 -10.16 -1.85 -2.11
C HIS A 160 -10.20 -1.77 -0.58
N THR A 161 -10.99 -0.87 -0.01
CA THR A 161 -11.15 -0.69 1.43
C THR A 161 -11.52 -2.00 2.14
N GLU A 162 -12.45 -2.76 1.56
CA GLU A 162 -12.88 -4.06 2.09
C GLU A 162 -11.78 -5.13 2.07
N ARG A 163 -10.84 -5.07 1.11
CA ARG A 163 -9.71 -6.01 1.04
C ARG A 163 -8.70 -5.69 2.15
N LEU A 164 -8.41 -4.40 2.36
CA LEU A 164 -7.54 -3.96 3.45
C LEU A 164 -8.11 -4.35 4.81
N GLN A 165 -9.41 -4.16 5.02
CA GLN A 165 -10.07 -4.49 6.29
C GLN A 165 -10.13 -6.00 6.57
N ARG A 166 -10.22 -6.84 5.53
CA ARG A 166 -10.24 -8.30 5.70
C ARG A 166 -8.90 -8.89 6.10
N VAL A 167 -7.81 -8.33 5.56
CA VAL A 167 -6.46 -8.74 5.95
C VAL A 167 -6.16 -8.19 7.34
N GLY A 168 -6.34 -6.87 7.52
CA GLY A 168 -6.01 -6.20 8.77
C GLY A 168 -4.51 -6.18 9.06
N PHE A 169 -4.11 -5.42 10.07
CA PHE A 169 -2.75 -5.48 10.61
C PHE A 169 -2.80 -6.19 11.96
N ASP A 170 -1.88 -7.11 12.23
CA ASP A 170 -1.79 -7.74 13.55
C ASP A 170 -1.46 -6.67 14.62
N PRO A 171 -2.34 -6.46 15.62
CA PRO A 171 -2.13 -5.45 16.66
C PRO A 171 -0.89 -5.71 17.53
N ARG A 172 -0.31 -6.92 17.48
CA ARG A 172 0.93 -7.27 18.17
C ARG A 172 2.16 -6.68 17.48
N LEU A 173 2.09 -6.43 16.17
CA LEU A 173 3.19 -5.89 15.39
C LEU A 173 3.09 -4.37 15.29
N GLN A 174 3.95 -3.66 16.02
CA GLN A 174 3.88 -2.21 16.08
C GLN A 174 4.56 -1.53 14.88
N ARG A 175 5.65 -2.13 14.35
CA ARG A 175 6.52 -1.45 13.36
C ARG A 175 6.95 -2.28 12.15
N VAL A 176 6.68 -3.59 12.15
CA VAL A 176 7.06 -4.53 11.07
C VAL A 176 5.86 -5.08 10.30
N ALA A 177 4.68 -4.50 10.52
CA ALA A 177 3.42 -5.02 10.01
C ALA A 177 3.22 -4.83 8.49
N HIS A 178 4.02 -4.01 7.80
CA HIS A 178 3.84 -3.81 6.35
C HIS A 178 4.11 -5.09 5.56
N SER A 179 5.21 -5.80 5.86
CA SER A 179 5.52 -7.07 5.19
C SER A 179 4.57 -8.18 5.63
N GLU A 180 4.21 -8.21 6.91
CA GLU A 180 3.26 -9.18 7.45
C GLU A 180 1.87 -9.00 6.83
N PHE A 181 1.37 -7.78 6.66
CA PHE A 181 0.13 -7.49 5.94
C PHE A 181 0.07 -8.18 4.55
N PHE A 182 1.13 -8.09 3.76
CA PHE A 182 1.17 -8.76 2.45
C PHE A 182 1.29 -10.28 2.56
N ILE A 183 1.86 -10.80 3.65
CA ILE A 183 1.94 -12.24 3.94
C ILE A 183 0.57 -12.76 4.39
N ASP A 184 -0.14 -12.04 5.25
CA ASP A 184 -1.48 -12.41 5.71
C ASP A 184 -2.52 -12.26 4.59
N GLY A 185 -2.30 -11.32 3.68
CA GLY A 185 -3.04 -11.17 2.44
C GLY A 185 -2.78 -12.26 1.40
N LEU A 186 -1.93 -13.25 1.68
CA LEU A 186 -1.62 -14.31 0.72
C LEU A 186 -2.84 -15.10 0.30
N GLY A 187 -3.03 -15.22 -1.00
CA GLY A 187 -4.20 -15.88 -1.59
C GLY A 187 -5.48 -15.06 -1.53
N SER A 188 -5.45 -13.87 -0.90
CA SER A 188 -6.59 -12.94 -0.79
C SER A 188 -6.38 -11.59 -1.50
N LEU A 189 -5.13 -11.23 -1.81
CA LEU A 189 -4.72 -10.01 -2.52
C LEU A 189 -3.93 -10.32 -3.82
N LEU A 190 -4.13 -9.53 -4.89
CA LEU A 190 -3.16 -9.30 -6.00
C LEU A 190 -2.54 -8.00 -5.65
N VAL A 191 -1.29 -7.94 -6.08
CA VAL A 191 -0.65 -6.67 -6.31
C VAL A 191 -0.30 -6.56 -7.79
N GLY A 192 -0.73 -5.46 -8.40
CA GLY A 192 -0.24 -4.99 -9.68
C GLY A 192 0.63 -3.74 -9.48
N SER A 193 1.72 -3.64 -10.22
CA SER A 193 2.53 -2.42 -10.30
C SER A 193 2.35 -1.76 -11.66
N ARG A 194 2.43 -0.43 -11.69
CA ARG A 194 2.33 0.35 -12.92
C ARG A 194 3.41 1.43 -12.92
N SER A 195 4.26 1.45 -13.93
CA SER A 195 5.48 2.28 -13.94
C SER A 195 5.26 3.75 -14.34
N ASN A 196 4.14 4.07 -14.99
CA ASN A 196 3.85 5.42 -15.48
C ASN A 196 3.07 6.30 -14.49
N VAL A 197 2.70 5.76 -13.32
CA VAL A 197 2.11 6.52 -12.21
C VAL A 197 3.13 6.56 -11.09
N THR A 198 3.61 7.75 -10.76
CA THR A 198 4.69 7.92 -9.78
C THR A 198 4.34 9.00 -8.76
N VAL A 199 4.85 8.84 -7.55
CA VAL A 199 4.82 9.86 -6.50
C VAL A 199 6.25 10.35 -6.24
N GLY A 200 6.40 11.62 -5.91
CA GLY A 200 7.69 12.17 -5.49
C GLY A 200 7.96 11.89 -4.01
N HIS A 201 9.19 12.14 -3.57
CA HIS A 201 9.55 12.15 -2.15
C HIS A 201 10.14 13.50 -1.79
N GLN A 202 9.85 13.95 -0.57
CA GLN A 202 10.50 15.10 0.02
C GLN A 202 11.99 14.81 0.21
N PRO A 203 12.88 15.77 -0.06
CA PRO A 203 14.30 15.57 0.15
C PRO A 203 14.62 15.31 1.63
N HIS A 204 15.62 14.45 1.88
CA HIS A 204 16.21 14.21 3.20
C HIS A 204 17.18 15.32 3.64
N SER A 205 17.20 16.46 2.95
CA SER A 205 18.10 17.57 3.28
C SER A 205 17.79 18.11 4.68
N PRO A 206 18.83 18.46 5.47
CA PRO A 206 18.62 19.01 6.80
C PRO A 206 17.78 20.27 6.69
N VAL A 207 16.66 20.28 7.41
CA VAL A 207 15.78 21.44 7.46
C VAL A 207 16.57 22.60 8.06
N ALA A 208 16.50 23.80 7.45
CA ALA A 208 17.21 24.98 7.96
C ALA A 208 16.82 25.34 9.40
N ASP A 209 15.66 24.85 9.84
CA ASP A 209 15.13 24.95 11.19
C ASP A 209 15.82 23.94 12.14
N PRO A 210 16.51 24.42 13.19
CA PRO A 210 17.13 23.58 14.21
C PRO A 210 16.14 22.66 14.96
N GLU A 211 14.90 23.08 15.17
CA GLU A 211 13.89 22.27 15.88
C GLU A 211 13.45 21.07 15.04
N LEU A 212 13.20 21.30 13.75
CA LEU A 212 12.86 20.24 12.80
C LEU A 212 14.02 19.25 12.62
N THR A 213 15.26 19.74 12.63
CA THR A 213 16.45 18.87 12.61
C THR A 213 16.55 17.97 13.84
N ALA A 214 16.25 18.51 15.04
CA ALA A 214 16.22 17.72 16.27
C ALA A 214 15.10 16.67 16.24
N LEU A 215 13.94 17.02 15.69
CA LEU A 215 12.80 16.12 15.54
C LEU A 215 13.09 14.98 14.56
N GLU A 216 13.70 15.27 13.40
CA GLU A 216 14.13 14.25 12.44
C GLU A 216 15.20 13.31 13.03
N LYS A 217 16.13 13.86 13.82
CA LYS A 217 17.11 13.03 14.55
C LYS A 217 16.43 12.11 15.57
N SER A 218 15.40 12.59 16.26
CA SER A 218 14.59 11.78 17.17
C SER A 218 13.83 10.68 16.42
N TYR A 219 13.20 11.03 15.31
CA TYR A 219 12.50 10.09 14.43
C TYR A 219 13.43 9.00 13.87
N ASN A 220 14.66 9.33 13.49
CA ASN A 220 15.61 8.34 12.96
C ASN A 220 15.97 7.23 13.95
N ALA A 221 15.83 7.47 15.26
CA ALA A 221 15.99 6.41 16.26
C ALA A 221 14.92 5.29 16.14
N TYR A 222 13.82 5.56 15.42
CA TYR A 222 12.75 4.60 15.18
C TYR A 222 12.96 3.71 13.94
N TRP A 223 14.00 3.95 13.13
CA TRP A 223 14.35 3.10 11.97
C TRP A 223 14.86 1.72 12.37
N THR A 224 15.55 1.61 13.51
CA THR A 224 16.04 0.33 14.01
C THR A 224 14.96 -0.36 14.85
N ASN A 225 14.52 -1.53 14.37
CA ASN A 225 13.61 -2.38 15.13
C ASN A 225 14.30 -2.91 16.38
N THR A 226 13.60 -2.86 17.51
CA THR A 226 14.05 -3.54 18.74
C THR A 226 13.27 -4.84 18.91
N LYS A 227 13.81 -5.80 19.66
CA LYS A 227 13.13 -7.08 19.94
C LYS A 227 11.78 -6.94 20.65
N ALA A 228 11.49 -5.77 21.26
CA ALA A 228 10.23 -5.52 21.94
C ALA A 228 9.09 -5.09 21.00
N GLN A 229 9.39 -4.81 19.72
CA GLN A 229 8.44 -4.26 18.74
C GLN A 229 8.22 -5.17 17.53
N VAL A 230 8.77 -6.39 17.60
CA VAL A 230 8.64 -7.48 16.63
C VAL A 230 7.92 -8.63 17.32
#